data_AF-A0AAV5J8Z7-F1
#
_entry.id   AF-A0AAV5J8Z7-F1
#
_cell.length_a   1.000
_cell.length_b   1.000
_cell.length_c   1.000
_cell.angle_alpha   90.00
_cell.angle_beta   90.00
_cell.angle_gamma   90.00
#
_symmetry.space_group_name_H-M   'P 1'
#
loop_
_entity.id
_entity.type
_entity.pdbx_description
1 polymer ?
#
loop_
_entity_poly.entity_id
_entity_poly.type
_entity_poly.pdbx_seq_one_letter_code
_entity_poly.pdbx_strand_id
1 'polypeptide(L)'
;MAYASLHFVLSLLPNFNSISGISMAAAVMPLSYSTIAWGASVAKGVSPDVQYGYNAKSTAGTVFSFFSALGNVASTFAAHTVVLEIQAAVPSTPERPSKGPMWRGVIVAYVVVALCYFPVALIGYWTFGNSVQDNILISLEKPAWLIAMANMFVVVHAIGSYQICIVLGFLLRGMSLVVDVRQIVSRAGNYHFFA
;
A
#
# COMPACT_ATOMS: atom_id res chain seq x y z
N MET A 1 4.46 -9.78 -19.41
CA MET A 1 3.70 -11.00 -19.79
C MET A 1 3.54 -11.96 -18.61
N ALA A 2 4.61 -12.38 -17.91
CA ALA A 2 4.50 -13.29 -16.75
C ALA A 2 3.55 -12.83 -15.63
N TYR A 3 3.58 -11.52 -15.28
CA TYR A 3 2.69 -10.94 -14.27
C TYR A 3 1.21 -11.08 -14.65
N ALA A 4 0.86 -10.80 -15.91
CA ALA A 4 -0.51 -10.90 -16.41
C ALA A 4 -1.00 -12.37 -16.48
N SER A 5 -0.12 -13.30 -16.87
CA SER A 5 -0.45 -14.73 -16.92
C SER A 5 -0.75 -15.32 -15.54
N LEU A 6 -0.01 -14.88 -14.50
CA LEU A 6 -0.26 -15.33 -13.13
C LEU A 6 -1.61 -14.81 -12.60
N HIS A 7 -1.94 -13.55 -12.88
CA HIS A 7 -3.24 -12.97 -12.55
C HIS A 7 -4.40 -13.66 -13.26
N PHE A 8 -4.20 -14.04 -14.52
CA PHE A 8 -5.19 -14.81 -15.29
C PHE A 8 -5.49 -16.17 -14.61
N VAL A 9 -4.46 -16.93 -14.21
CA VAL A 9 -4.68 -18.23 -13.53
C VAL A 9 -5.35 -18.05 -12.17
N LEU A 10 -4.97 -17.02 -11.41
CA LEU A 10 -5.56 -16.73 -10.11
C LEU A 10 -7.03 -16.28 -10.21
N SER A 11 -7.41 -15.63 -11.32
CA SER A 11 -8.80 -15.27 -11.61
C SER A 11 -9.71 -16.47 -11.90
N LEU A 12 -9.13 -17.65 -12.14
CA LEU A 12 -9.86 -18.90 -12.34
C LEU A 12 -10.15 -19.65 -11.03
N LEU A 13 -9.67 -19.16 -9.87
CA LEU A 13 -9.94 -19.80 -8.58
C LEU A 13 -11.41 -19.56 -8.16
N PRO A 14 -12.23 -20.62 -8.02
CA PRO A 14 -13.68 -20.48 -7.91
C PRO A 14 -14.20 -20.22 -6.49
N ASN A 15 -13.34 -20.05 -5.46
CA ASN A 15 -13.78 -20.03 -4.06
C ASN A 15 -13.22 -18.85 -3.24
N PHE A 16 -14.12 -18.06 -2.65
CA PHE A 16 -13.82 -16.89 -1.82
C PHE A 16 -13.03 -17.21 -0.55
N ASN A 17 -13.17 -18.42 0.03
CA ASN A 17 -12.41 -18.83 1.21
C ASN A 17 -10.90 -18.95 0.92
N SER A 18 -10.52 -19.35 -0.29
CA SER A 18 -9.12 -19.43 -0.70
C SER A 18 -8.48 -18.05 -0.90
N ILE A 19 -9.29 -17.06 -1.32
CA ILE A 19 -8.82 -15.69 -1.57
C ILE A 19 -8.57 -14.94 -0.25
N SER A 20 -9.35 -15.21 0.80
CA SER A 20 -9.13 -14.60 2.12
C SER A 20 -7.77 -14.98 2.73
N GLY A 21 -7.38 -16.26 2.60
CA GLY A 21 -6.06 -16.72 3.07
C GLY A 21 -4.90 -16.07 2.31
N ILE A 22 -5.03 -15.93 0.98
CA ILE A 22 -4.03 -15.27 0.14
C ILE A 22 -3.94 -13.77 0.48
N SER A 23 -5.08 -13.11 0.69
CA SER A 23 -5.15 -11.71 1.11
C SER A 23 -4.48 -11.48 2.46
N MET A 24 -4.75 -12.34 3.45
CA MET A 24 -4.10 -12.27 4.76
C MET A 24 -2.58 -12.48 4.66
N ALA A 25 -2.15 -13.47 3.88
CA ALA A 25 -0.72 -13.68 3.64
C ALA A 25 -0.07 -12.47 2.96
N ALA A 26 -0.71 -11.88 1.94
CA ALA A 26 -0.24 -10.69 1.25
C ALA A 26 -0.22 -9.44 2.15
N ALA A 27 -1.10 -9.34 3.15
CA ALA A 27 -1.11 -8.26 4.12
C ALA A 27 0.07 -8.31 5.11
N VAL A 28 0.64 -9.50 5.36
CA VAL A 28 1.81 -9.68 6.25
C VAL A 28 3.13 -9.43 5.53
N MET A 29 3.16 -9.54 4.20
CA MET A 29 4.38 -9.35 3.41
C MET A 29 5.02 -7.95 3.58
N PRO A 30 4.28 -6.82 3.61
CA PRO A 30 4.82 -5.49 3.90
C PRO A 30 5.57 -5.36 5.21
N LEU A 31 5.04 -5.96 6.27
CA LEU A 31 5.74 -5.99 7.56
C LEU A 31 7.05 -6.77 7.45
N SER A 32 7.06 -7.85 6.67
CA SER A 32 8.22 -8.72 6.51
C SER A 32 9.34 -8.06 5.71
N TYR A 33 9.06 -7.55 4.51
CA TYR A 33 10.10 -6.91 3.70
C TYR A 33 10.56 -5.56 4.26
N SER A 34 9.69 -4.79 4.93
CA SER A 34 10.11 -3.57 5.62
C SER A 34 11.03 -3.88 6.79
N THR A 35 10.71 -4.91 7.58
CA THR A 35 11.56 -5.37 8.68
C THR A 35 12.92 -5.86 8.21
N ILE A 36 12.96 -6.59 7.10
CA ILE A 36 14.22 -6.97 6.46
C ILE A 36 14.99 -5.72 6.01
N ALA A 37 14.33 -4.77 5.35
CA ALA A 37 14.99 -3.56 4.85
C ALA A 37 15.65 -2.75 5.97
N TRP A 38 14.89 -2.35 6.99
CA TRP A 38 15.46 -1.54 8.08
C TRP A 38 16.40 -2.36 8.96
N GLY A 39 16.07 -3.62 9.26
CA GLY A 39 16.89 -4.49 10.10
C GLY A 39 18.25 -4.80 9.46
N ALA A 40 18.28 -5.06 8.16
CA ALA A 40 19.52 -5.25 7.43
C ALA A 40 20.32 -3.95 7.30
N SER A 41 19.67 -2.79 7.19
CA SER A 41 20.35 -1.49 7.23
C SER A 41 21.03 -1.24 8.58
N VAL A 42 20.35 -1.53 9.71
CA VAL A 42 20.97 -1.46 11.04
C VAL A 42 22.18 -2.40 11.13
N ALA A 43 22.04 -3.63 10.65
CA ALA A 43 23.11 -4.63 10.70
C ALA A 43 24.31 -4.29 9.83
N LYS A 44 24.10 -3.63 8.67
CA LYS A 44 25.18 -3.12 7.81
C LYS A 44 25.96 -1.99 8.50
N GLY A 45 25.26 -1.18 9.30
CA GLY A 45 25.84 0.00 9.93
C GLY A 45 26.13 1.11 8.91
N VAL A 46 26.48 2.29 9.42
CA VAL A 46 26.71 3.49 8.59
C VAL A 46 27.79 3.20 7.54
N SER A 47 27.45 3.45 6.28
CA SER A 47 28.37 3.22 5.15
C SER A 47 29.57 4.17 5.22
N PRO A 48 30.77 3.74 4.79
CA PRO A 48 31.94 4.60 4.73
C PRO A 48 31.69 5.80 3.80
N ASP A 49 32.16 6.99 4.20
CA ASP A 49 32.00 8.27 3.49
C ASP A 49 30.54 8.71 3.24
N VAL A 50 29.62 8.38 4.15
CA VAL A 50 28.24 8.85 4.07
C VAL A 50 28.16 10.37 4.12
N GLN A 51 27.40 10.94 3.18
CA GLN A 51 27.06 12.37 3.18
C GLN A 51 25.59 12.57 3.53
N TYR A 52 25.34 13.49 4.46
CA TYR A 52 24.01 13.93 4.81
C TYR A 52 23.83 15.39 4.38
N GLY A 53 22.67 15.71 3.82
CA GLY A 53 22.34 17.05 3.35
C GLY A 53 21.74 17.06 1.94
N TYR A 54 21.66 18.25 1.34
CA TYR A 54 21.05 18.40 0.03
C TYR A 54 21.91 17.76 -1.07
N ASN A 55 21.27 16.90 -1.88
CA ASN A 55 21.92 16.27 -3.04
C ASN A 55 22.17 17.29 -4.19
N ALA A 56 21.27 18.25 -4.36
CA ALA A 56 21.38 19.26 -5.41
C ALA A 56 22.35 20.38 -5.02
N LYS A 57 23.27 20.74 -5.93
CA LYS A 57 24.23 21.85 -5.72
C LYS A 57 23.62 23.25 -5.91
N SER A 58 22.41 23.34 -6.46
CA SER A 58 21.71 24.60 -6.72
C SER A 58 20.44 24.72 -5.89
N THR A 59 20.07 25.96 -5.56
CA THR A 59 18.82 26.26 -4.82
C THR A 59 17.59 25.78 -5.59
N ALA A 60 17.53 26.05 -6.90
CA ALA A 60 16.43 25.60 -7.75
C ALA A 60 16.31 24.07 -7.77
N GLY A 61 17.44 23.35 -7.92
CA GLY A 61 17.44 21.88 -7.87
C GLY A 61 16.94 21.35 -6.53
N THR A 62 17.35 21.98 -5.43
CA THR A 62 16.88 21.60 -4.08
C THR A 62 15.36 21.76 -3.95
N VAL A 63 14.80 22.86 -4.44
CA VAL A 63 13.35 23.11 -4.43
C VAL A 63 12.60 22.08 -5.28
N PHE A 64 13.07 21.77 -6.49
CA PHE A 64 12.44 20.75 -7.33
C PHE A 64 12.53 19.35 -6.71
N SER A 65 13.67 18.98 -6.12
CA SER A 65 13.81 17.72 -5.40
C SER A 65 12.86 17.64 -4.20
N PHE A 66 12.67 18.73 -3.46
CA PHE A 66 11.70 18.79 -2.37
C PHE A 66 10.27 18.56 -2.85
N PHE A 67 9.82 19.25 -3.91
CA PHE A 67 8.49 19.02 -4.48
C PHE A 67 8.32 17.62 -5.06
N SER A 68 9.37 17.06 -5.65
CA SER A 68 9.36 15.68 -6.16
C SER A 68 9.20 14.67 -5.03
N ALA A 69 9.93 14.85 -3.93
CA ALA A 69 9.80 14.02 -2.74
C ALA A 69 8.38 14.12 -2.13
N LEU A 70 7.84 15.34 -2.04
CA LEU A 70 6.45 15.55 -1.58
C LEU A 70 5.44 14.86 -2.50
N GLY A 71 5.65 14.90 -3.81
CA GLY A 71 4.84 14.20 -4.81
C GLY A 71 4.88 12.68 -4.63
N ASN A 72 6.06 12.09 -4.39
CA ASN A 72 6.21 10.66 -4.12
C ASN A 72 5.48 10.25 -2.83
N VAL A 73 5.59 11.04 -1.77
CA VAL A 73 4.84 10.79 -0.52
C VAL A 73 3.33 10.86 -0.80
N ALA A 74 2.86 11.91 -1.46
CA ALA A 74 1.43 12.07 -1.77
C ALA A 74 0.89 10.92 -2.64
N SER A 75 1.65 10.47 -3.64
CA SER A 75 1.28 9.35 -4.51
C SER A 75 1.17 8.03 -3.75
N THR A 76 2.02 7.81 -2.74
CA THR A 76 1.97 6.62 -1.88
C THR A 76 0.65 6.51 -1.10
N PHE A 77 0.05 7.65 -0.74
CA PHE A 77 -1.23 7.72 -0.02
C PHE A 77 -2.44 7.86 -0.96
N ALA A 78 -2.30 7.65 -2.27
CA ALA A 78 -3.39 7.80 -3.23
C ALA A 78 -4.49 6.69 -3.15
N ALA A 79 -4.62 6.00 -2.01
CA ALA A 79 -5.61 4.94 -1.77
C ALA A 79 -7.05 5.46 -1.53
N HIS A 80 -7.31 6.75 -1.74
CA HIS A 80 -8.61 7.37 -1.47
C HIS A 80 -9.75 6.79 -2.33
N THR A 81 -9.44 6.30 -3.53
CA THR A 81 -10.44 5.76 -4.47
C THR A 81 -11.10 4.49 -3.95
N VAL A 82 -10.35 3.63 -3.24
CA VAL A 82 -10.86 2.36 -2.71
C VAL A 82 -11.58 2.52 -1.37
N VAL A 83 -11.44 3.67 -0.68
CA VAL A 83 -12.11 3.89 0.62
C VAL A 83 -13.64 3.86 0.48
N LEU A 84 -14.17 4.47 -0.57
CA LEU A 84 -15.62 4.46 -0.85
C LEU A 84 -16.12 3.05 -1.20
N GLU A 85 -15.28 2.27 -1.89
CA GLU A 85 -15.57 0.88 -2.26
C GLU A 85 -15.64 -0.03 -1.02
N ILE A 86 -14.70 0.12 -0.09
CA ILE A 86 -14.72 -0.60 1.20
C ILE A 86 -15.92 -0.15 2.04
N GLN A 87 -16.24 1.14 2.05
CA GLN A 87 -17.38 1.68 2.80
C GLN A 87 -18.71 1.09 2.34
N ALA A 88 -18.86 0.87 1.02
CA ALA A 88 -20.05 0.25 0.44
C ALA A 88 -20.16 -1.26 0.76
N ALA A 89 -19.04 -1.94 1.03
CA ALA A 89 -19.01 -3.36 1.36
C ALA A 89 -19.21 -3.64 2.87
N VAL A 90 -18.93 -2.68 3.75
CA VAL A 90 -19.16 -2.83 5.20
C VAL A 90 -20.67 -2.76 5.49
N PRO A 91 -21.25 -3.77 6.16
CA PRO A 91 -22.67 -3.75 6.51
C PRO A 91 -23.05 -2.49 7.27
N SER A 92 -24.01 -1.73 6.75
CA SER A 92 -24.51 -0.51 7.37
C SER A 92 -26.04 -0.55 7.48
N THR A 93 -26.57 -0.25 8.67
CA THR A 93 -28.01 0.01 8.87
C THR A 93 -28.18 1.46 9.34
N PRO A 94 -29.39 2.06 9.22
CA PRO A 94 -29.65 3.40 9.76
C PRO A 94 -29.28 3.56 11.24
N GLU A 95 -29.41 2.46 12.00
CA GLU A 95 -29.09 2.39 13.43
C GLU A 95 -27.59 2.14 13.72
N ARG A 96 -26.85 1.61 12.74
CA ARG A 96 -25.41 1.29 12.85
C ARG A 96 -24.66 1.75 11.60
N PRO A 97 -24.28 3.05 11.54
CA PRO A 97 -23.56 3.59 10.39
C PRO A 97 -22.14 2.98 10.29
N SER A 98 -21.71 2.67 9.06
CA SER A 98 -20.37 2.12 8.77
C SER A 98 -19.22 3.08 9.07
N LYS A 99 -19.50 4.37 9.34
CA LYS A 99 -18.51 5.40 9.69
C LYS A 99 -17.60 5.00 10.86
N GLY A 100 -18.17 4.41 11.93
CA GLY A 100 -17.40 4.04 13.12
C GLY A 100 -16.35 2.95 12.84
N PRO A 101 -16.76 1.77 12.34
CA PRO A 101 -15.82 0.71 11.92
C PRO A 101 -14.82 1.18 10.87
N MET A 102 -15.26 1.96 9.88
CA MET A 102 -14.39 2.50 8.84
C MET A 102 -13.28 3.39 9.40
N TRP A 103 -13.61 4.31 10.31
CA TRP A 103 -12.64 5.21 10.93
C TRP A 103 -11.55 4.43 11.70
N ARG A 104 -11.95 3.40 12.46
CA ARG A 104 -11.01 2.52 13.17
C ARG A 104 -10.11 1.78 12.19
N GLY A 105 -10.68 1.24 11.11
CA GLY A 105 -9.93 0.56 10.06
C GLY A 105 -8.89 1.47 9.40
N VAL A 106 -9.27 2.71 9.07
CA VAL A 106 -8.37 3.73 8.52
C VAL A 106 -7.23 4.03 9.50
N ILE A 107 -7.52 4.28 10.77
CA ILE A 107 -6.48 4.55 11.78
C ILE A 107 -5.47 3.41 11.83
N VAL A 108 -5.94 2.16 11.95
CA VAL A 108 -5.06 0.99 12.03
C VAL A 108 -4.21 0.86 10.76
N ALA A 109 -4.81 1.05 9.58
CA ALA A 109 -4.09 1.01 8.31
C ALA A 109 -2.97 2.06 8.24
N TYR A 110 -3.25 3.31 8.64
CA TYR A 110 -2.24 4.37 8.65
C TYR A 110 -1.13 4.12 9.69
N VAL A 111 -1.45 3.54 10.84
CA VAL A 111 -0.43 3.12 11.83
C VAL A 111 0.49 2.04 11.25
N VAL A 112 -0.08 1.03 10.58
CA VAL A 112 0.71 -0.04 9.93
C VAL A 112 1.60 0.55 8.83
N VAL A 113 1.07 1.45 8.00
CA VAL A 113 1.86 2.17 6.99
C VAL A 113 3.00 2.95 7.64
N ALA A 114 2.72 3.70 8.71
CA ALA A 114 3.75 4.43 9.44
C ALA A 114 4.86 3.49 9.97
N LEU A 115 4.49 2.35 10.56
CA LEU A 115 5.44 1.36 11.07
C LEU A 115 6.29 0.71 9.97
N CYS A 116 5.78 0.56 8.76
CA CYS A 116 6.57 0.06 7.63
C CYS A 116 7.49 1.12 7.03
N TYR A 117 7.02 2.37 6.90
CA TYR A 117 7.72 3.40 6.13
C TYR A 117 8.72 4.21 6.96
N PHE A 118 8.37 4.63 8.18
CA PHE A 118 9.25 5.49 8.98
C PHE A 118 10.57 4.81 9.36
N PRO A 119 10.60 3.56 9.87
CA PRO A 119 11.86 2.91 10.19
C PRO A 119 12.75 2.75 8.96
N VAL A 120 12.17 2.35 7.82
CA VAL A 120 12.91 2.18 6.56
C VAL A 120 13.49 3.50 6.08
N ALA A 121 12.71 4.58 6.11
CA ALA A 121 13.17 5.91 5.68
C ALA A 121 14.25 6.47 6.60
N LEU A 122 14.03 6.42 7.93
CA LEU A 122 14.93 7.00 8.91
C LEU A 122 16.25 6.21 9.00
N ILE A 123 16.16 4.89 9.15
CA ILE A 123 17.35 4.02 9.27
C ILE A 123 18.06 3.92 7.93
N GLY A 124 17.32 3.83 6.83
CA GLY A 124 17.89 3.82 5.49
C GLY A 124 18.69 5.08 5.19
N TYR A 125 18.11 6.26 5.45
CA TYR A 125 18.82 7.51 5.28
C TYR A 125 19.99 7.62 6.26
N TRP A 126 19.83 7.21 7.51
CA TRP A 126 20.94 7.17 8.48
C TRP A 126 22.09 6.27 8.02
N THR A 127 21.79 5.14 7.39
CA THR A 127 22.79 4.14 6.97
C THR A 127 23.52 4.53 5.68
N PHE A 128 22.80 5.09 4.71
CA PHE A 128 23.28 5.31 3.34
C PHE A 128 23.41 6.80 2.95
N GLY A 129 22.78 7.71 3.70
CA GLY A 129 22.75 9.14 3.43
C GLY A 129 22.29 9.44 2.00
N ASN A 130 23.03 10.32 1.34
CA ASN A 130 22.76 10.75 -0.04
C ASN A 130 23.01 9.67 -1.10
N SER A 131 23.65 8.55 -0.73
CA SER A 131 23.90 7.40 -1.62
C SER A 131 22.79 6.34 -1.55
N VAL A 132 21.70 6.61 -0.82
CA VAL A 132 20.52 5.74 -0.83
C VAL A 132 19.95 5.66 -2.25
N GLN A 133 19.65 4.44 -2.70
CA GLN A 133 19.01 4.19 -3.98
C GLN A 133 17.49 4.24 -3.81
N ASP A 134 16.75 4.45 -4.90
CA ASP A 134 15.28 4.46 -4.89
C ASP A 134 14.69 3.18 -4.28
N ASN A 135 15.37 2.05 -4.48
CA ASN A 135 15.10 0.81 -3.78
C ASN A 135 16.21 0.54 -2.75
N ILE A 136 15.88 0.71 -1.47
CA ILE A 136 16.79 0.47 -0.36
C ILE A 136 17.36 -0.95 -0.32
N LEU A 137 16.65 -1.95 -0.85
CA LEU A 137 17.16 -3.32 -0.92
C LEU A 137 18.37 -3.44 -1.84
N ILE A 138 18.49 -2.56 -2.83
CA ILE A 138 19.66 -2.49 -3.72
C ILE A 138 20.84 -1.86 -2.95
N SER A 139 20.59 -0.83 -2.12
CA SER A 139 21.61 -0.20 -1.28
C SER A 139 22.26 -1.16 -0.26
N LEU A 140 21.58 -2.25 0.11
CA LEU A 140 22.16 -3.27 0.99
C LEU A 140 23.33 -4.01 0.36
N GLU A 141 23.33 -4.25 -0.96
CA GLU A 141 24.31 -4.99 -1.77
C GLU A 141 24.52 -6.47 -1.38
N LYS A 142 24.60 -6.79 -0.08
CA LYS A 142 24.82 -8.12 0.48
C LYS A 142 24.03 -8.31 1.80
N PRO A 143 23.70 -9.56 2.15
CA PRO A 143 23.84 -10.77 1.34
C PRO A 143 22.70 -10.91 0.30
N ALA A 144 23.03 -11.43 -0.89
CA ALA A 144 22.11 -11.48 -2.02
C ALA A 144 20.84 -12.31 -1.76
N TRP A 145 20.93 -13.37 -0.95
CA TRP A 145 19.76 -14.21 -0.62
C TRP A 145 18.69 -13.44 0.17
N LEU A 146 19.10 -12.52 1.06
CA LEU A 146 18.20 -11.71 1.87
C LEU A 146 17.47 -10.68 1.01
N ILE A 147 18.20 -10.07 0.07
CA ILE A 147 17.65 -9.15 -0.93
C ILE A 147 16.66 -9.89 -1.84
N ALA A 148 17.00 -11.11 -2.29
CA ALA A 148 16.11 -11.93 -3.11
C ALA A 148 14.82 -12.29 -2.35
N MET A 149 14.93 -12.69 -1.08
CA MET A 149 13.78 -13.00 -0.23
C MET A 149 12.86 -11.78 -0.04
N ALA A 150 13.43 -10.61 0.27
CA ALA A 150 12.65 -9.39 0.41
C ALA A 150 11.93 -9.00 -0.89
N ASN A 151 12.60 -9.10 -2.04
CA ASN A 151 11.98 -8.88 -3.34
C ASN A 151 10.87 -9.91 -3.63
N MET A 152 11.02 -11.17 -3.20
CA MET A 152 9.98 -12.18 -3.34
C MET A 152 8.74 -11.82 -2.51
N PHE A 153 8.90 -11.30 -1.30
CA PHE A 153 7.78 -10.80 -0.50
C PHE A 153 7.09 -9.60 -1.15
N VAL A 154 7.83 -8.68 -1.77
CA VAL A 154 7.25 -7.57 -2.55
C VAL A 154 6.40 -8.11 -3.71
N VAL A 155 6.87 -9.14 -4.42
CA VAL A 155 6.12 -9.77 -5.51
C VAL A 155 4.84 -10.43 -4.99
N VAL A 156 4.91 -11.20 -3.90
CA VAL A 156 3.73 -11.84 -3.29
C VAL A 156 2.72 -10.78 -2.83
N HIS A 157 3.19 -9.70 -2.20
CA HIS A 157 2.34 -8.57 -1.82
C HIS A 157 1.64 -7.96 -3.03
N ALA A 158 2.37 -7.67 -4.10
CA ALA A 158 1.81 -7.09 -5.32
C ALA A 158 0.74 -8.01 -5.96
N ILE A 159 0.99 -9.32 -6.01
CA ILE A 159 0.02 -10.29 -6.54
C ILE A 159 -1.26 -10.28 -5.70
N GLY A 160 -1.16 -10.34 -4.37
CA GLY A 160 -2.33 -10.31 -3.49
C GLY A 160 -3.12 -9.00 -3.60
N SER A 161 -2.44 -7.86 -3.67
CA SER A 161 -3.08 -6.54 -3.81
C SER A 161 -3.89 -6.42 -5.10
N TYR A 162 -3.37 -6.94 -6.21
CA TYR A 162 -4.08 -6.92 -7.50
C TYR A 162 -5.33 -7.81 -7.51
N GLN A 163 -5.29 -8.98 -6.85
CA GLN A 163 -6.48 -9.83 -6.71
C GLN A 163 -7.61 -9.09 -5.99
N ILE A 164 -7.29 -8.38 -4.91
CA ILE A 164 -8.27 -7.62 -4.11
C ILE A 164 -8.89 -6.50 -4.95
N CYS A 165 -8.09 -5.74 -5.70
CA CYS A 165 -8.61 -4.69 -6.59
C CYS A 165 -9.56 -5.23 -7.66
N ILE A 166 -9.24 -6.39 -8.26
CA ILE A 166 -10.09 -7.01 -9.28
C ILE A 166 -11.39 -7.52 -8.64
N VAL A 167 -11.30 -8.26 -7.53
CA VAL A 167 -12.47 -8.84 -6.84
C VAL A 167 -13.42 -7.74 -6.33
N LEU A 168 -12.89 -6.67 -5.73
CA LEU A 168 -13.69 -5.54 -5.25
C LEU A 168 -14.37 -4.80 -6.40
N GLY A 169 -13.65 -4.56 -7.51
CA GLY A 169 -14.21 -3.94 -8.72
C GLY A 169 -15.30 -4.79 -9.38
N PHE A 170 -15.14 -6.12 -9.42
CA PHE A 170 -16.16 -7.04 -9.96
C PHE A 170 -17.40 -7.15 -9.07
N LEU A 171 -17.22 -7.26 -7.74
CA LEU A 171 -18.33 -7.31 -6.78
C LEU A 171 -19.19 -6.04 -6.85
N LEU A 172 -18.56 -4.87 -6.91
CA LEU A 172 -19.30 -3.61 -7.00
C LEU A 172 -19.99 -3.44 -8.35
N ARG A 173 -19.37 -3.81 -9.47
CA ARG A 173 -20.06 -3.83 -10.78
C ARG A 173 -21.23 -4.81 -10.79
N GLY A 174 -21.08 -5.98 -10.18
CA GLY A 174 -22.17 -6.95 -10.01
C GLY A 174 -23.30 -6.39 -9.15
N MET A 175 -22.99 -5.74 -8.03
CA MET A 175 -23.97 -5.08 -7.16
C MET A 175 -24.64 -3.89 -7.84
N SER A 176 -23.93 -3.08 -8.63
CA SER A 176 -24.52 -1.98 -9.41
C SER A 176 -25.40 -2.46 -10.57
N LEU A 177 -25.17 -3.67 -11.09
CA LEU A 177 -26.05 -4.30 -12.08
C LEU A 177 -27.30 -4.92 -11.44
N VAL A 178 -27.22 -5.37 -10.18
CA VAL A 178 -28.34 -5.94 -9.42
C VAL A 178 -29.17 -4.86 -8.72
N VAL A 179 -28.53 -3.79 -8.26
CA VAL A 179 -29.17 -2.63 -7.64
C VAL A 179 -29.34 -1.58 -8.72
N ASP A 180 -30.43 -1.72 -9.47
CA ASP A 180 -30.87 -0.77 -10.48
C ASP A 180 -30.75 0.67 -9.95
N VAL A 181 -30.06 1.54 -10.70
CA VAL A 181 -29.69 2.92 -10.34
C VAL A 181 -30.90 3.74 -9.84
N ARG A 182 -32.12 3.36 -10.26
CA ARG A 182 -33.38 3.91 -9.78
C ARG A 182 -33.61 3.74 -8.27
N GLN A 183 -33.20 2.63 -7.66
CA GLN A 183 -33.36 2.43 -6.21
C GLN A 183 -32.39 3.28 -5.38
N ILE A 184 -31.18 3.53 -5.88
CA ILE A 184 -30.19 4.39 -5.20
C ILE A 184 -30.66 5.84 -5.23
N VAL A 185 -31.14 6.34 -6.38
CA VAL A 185 -31.70 7.70 -6.50
C VAL A 185 -32.95 7.87 -5.63
N SER A 186 -33.82 6.85 -5.57
CA SER A 186 -35.00 6.84 -4.69
C SER A 186 -34.65 6.88 -3.19
N ARG A 187 -33.55 6.24 -2.77
CA ARG A 187 -33.12 6.23 -1.36
C ARG A 187 -32.27 7.45 -0.99
N ALA A 188 -31.51 8.02 -1.93
CA ALA A 188 -30.70 9.22 -1.71
C ALA A 188 -31.53 10.45 -1.33
N GLY A 189 -32.77 10.56 -1.83
CA GLY A 189 -33.69 11.65 -1.46
C GLY A 189 -34.14 11.67 0.01
N ASN A 190 -33.96 10.57 0.75
CA ASN A 190 -34.34 10.45 2.17
C ASN A 190 -33.17 10.62 3.14
N TYR A 191 -31.94 10.79 2.66
CA TYR A 191 -30.80 11.03 3.53
C TYR A 191 -30.44 12.51 3.53
N HIS A 192 -30.74 13.20 4.65
CA HIS A 192 -30.15 14.49 4.97
C HIS A 192 -28.66 14.32 5.27
N PHE A 193 -27.84 14.21 4.23
CA PHE A 193 -26.41 14.49 4.30
C PHE A 193 -26.25 16.01 4.16
N PHE A 194 -25.58 16.62 5.15
CA PHE A 194 -25.45 18.08 5.39
C PHE A 194 -26.59 18.70 6.21
N ALA A 195 -26.44 18.59 7.53
CA ALA A 195 -26.55 19.71 8.44
C ALA A 195 -25.23 19.81 9.22
#